data_AF-A0A5Q6S0C9-F1
#
_entry.id   AF-A0A5Q6S0C9-F1
#
_cell.length_a   1.000
_cell.length_b   1.000
_cell.length_c   1.000
_cell.angle_alpha   90.00
_cell.angle_beta   90.00
_cell.angle_gamma   90.00
#
_symmetry.space_group_name_H-M   'P 1'
#
loop_
_entity.id
_entity.type
_entity.pdbx_description
1 polymer ?
#
loop_
_entity_poly.entity_id
_entity_poly.type
_entity_poly.pdbx_seq_one_letter_code
_entity_poly.pdbx_strand_id
1 'polypeptide(L)'
;MSLRAVRPEPRARPIRDRRLSADSTARPPAGSVGVAVRHPRSAVSTIDLNSDVGESFGRWELGDDAAILALVTSANVACGFHAGDPRTLRRTCELAAAGSVAVGAQVGYRDLAGFGRRFIDMEPAELAADVVYQIGALDGLAKVAGTRVRYVKPHGALYNATVHHDAQARAVAEAVHAYDPGLPLLGLPGSRLLAWGERLGLRTVREAFADRAYTPSGDLVPRTEPGSVLHDVEEVAQRALRMVTEGAVRAIDGQDVAVAADSVCVHGDSPGAVAMARRIRAVLEDARVSLGAFV
;
A
#
# COMPACT_ATOMS: atom_id res chain seq x y z
N MET A 1 -3.97 -48.43 -31.83
CA MET A 1 -3.97 -49.36 -30.69
C MET A 1 -2.59 -49.99 -30.54
N SER A 2 -1.77 -49.52 -29.60
CA SER A 2 -0.80 -50.35 -28.87
C SER A 2 -0.21 -49.53 -27.73
N LEU A 3 -0.78 -49.72 -26.54
CA LEU A 3 -0.33 -49.12 -25.28
C LEU A 3 0.94 -49.85 -24.82
N ARG A 4 2.06 -49.13 -24.67
CA ARG A 4 3.24 -49.65 -23.98
C ARG A 4 3.11 -49.39 -22.48
N ALA A 5 3.09 -50.48 -21.72
CA ALA A 5 2.97 -50.50 -20.27
C ALA A 5 4.24 -49.95 -19.59
N VAL A 6 4.05 -49.03 -18.65
CA VAL A 6 5.07 -48.51 -17.74
C VAL A 6 5.15 -49.44 -16.53
N ARG A 7 6.36 -49.91 -16.18
CA ARG A 7 6.63 -50.74 -14.99
C ARG A 7 6.74 -49.85 -13.73
N PRO A 8 6.28 -50.30 -12.55
CA PRO A 8 6.34 -49.50 -11.32
C PRO A 8 7.70 -49.61 -10.61
N GLU A 9 8.17 -48.49 -10.05
CA GLU A 9 9.33 -48.42 -9.16
C GLU A 9 9.05 -48.97 -7.75
N PRO A 10 10.06 -49.49 -7.02
CA PRO A 10 9.88 -50.06 -5.69
C PRO A 10 9.82 -48.99 -4.58
N ARG A 11 8.82 -49.15 -3.70
CA ARG A 11 8.58 -48.33 -2.50
C ARG A 11 9.69 -48.49 -1.46
N ALA A 12 10.24 -47.38 -0.98
CA ALA A 12 11.09 -47.33 0.21
C ALA A 12 10.26 -47.45 1.50
N ARG A 13 10.83 -48.14 2.50
CA ARG A 13 10.21 -48.52 3.79
C ARG A 13 10.25 -47.38 4.83
N PRO A 14 9.37 -47.42 5.85
CA PRO A 14 9.21 -46.34 6.83
C PRO A 14 10.26 -46.40 7.96
N ILE A 15 10.72 -45.23 8.42
CA ILE A 15 11.53 -45.10 9.63
C ILE A 15 10.60 -44.97 10.84
N ARG A 16 10.84 -45.82 11.84
CA ARG A 16 10.06 -45.97 13.07
C ARG A 16 10.35 -44.87 14.09
N ASP A 17 9.27 -44.52 14.78
CA ASP A 17 9.14 -43.95 16.12
C ASP A 17 10.33 -44.17 17.06
N ARG A 18 10.73 -43.08 17.74
CA ARG A 18 11.25 -43.14 19.11
C ARG A 18 10.49 -42.15 20.01
N ARG A 19 9.66 -42.72 20.88
CA ARG A 19 9.10 -42.08 22.07
C ARG A 19 10.19 -41.89 23.13
N LEU A 20 10.23 -40.73 23.76
CA LEU A 20 10.76 -40.48 25.11
C LEU A 20 9.82 -39.43 25.73
N SER A 21 8.84 -39.87 26.52
CA SER A 21 8.80 -39.84 28.00
C SER A 21 8.76 -38.42 28.59
N ALA A 22 7.62 -38.11 29.20
CA ALA A 22 7.37 -36.96 30.06
C ALA A 22 8.18 -37.03 31.37
N ASP A 23 8.59 -35.89 31.91
CA ASP A 23 8.21 -35.46 33.26
C ASP A 23 8.67 -34.00 33.55
N SER A 24 8.04 -33.42 34.58
CA SER A 24 8.49 -32.33 35.44
C SER A 24 8.16 -30.88 35.09
N THR A 25 7.02 -30.48 35.64
CA THR A 25 6.77 -29.22 36.38
C THR A 25 8.00 -28.37 36.77
N ALA A 26 8.00 -27.11 36.33
CA ALA A 26 8.48 -25.95 37.10
C ALA A 26 8.07 -24.63 36.42
N ARG A 27 7.36 -23.78 37.15
CA ARG A 27 6.96 -22.42 36.74
C ARG A 27 7.89 -21.42 37.46
N PRO A 28 8.53 -20.45 36.79
CA PRO A 28 9.12 -19.29 37.47
C PRO A 28 8.25 -18.03 37.30
N PRO A 29 8.51 -16.98 38.10
CA PRO A 29 7.54 -15.95 38.45
C PRO A 29 7.58 -14.70 37.55
N ALA A 30 6.68 -13.78 37.89
CA ALA A 30 6.32 -12.52 37.25
C ALA A 30 7.46 -11.54 36.94
N GLY A 31 7.19 -10.68 35.96
CA GLY A 31 7.66 -9.30 35.94
C GLY A 31 8.79 -9.01 34.95
N SER A 32 8.43 -8.49 33.78
CA SER A 32 9.33 -7.59 33.05
C SER A 32 8.49 -6.49 32.42
N VAL A 33 8.61 -5.31 33.02
CA VAL A 33 8.23 -4.01 32.46
C VAL A 33 8.83 -3.93 31.06
N GLY A 34 7.99 -3.82 30.03
CA GLY A 34 8.43 -3.55 28.67
C GLY A 34 9.05 -2.15 28.63
N VAL A 35 10.38 -2.09 28.71
CA VAL A 35 11.13 -0.87 28.43
C VAL A 35 10.95 -0.59 26.94
N ALA A 36 10.11 0.40 26.63
CA ALA A 36 10.03 0.96 25.30
C ALA A 36 11.41 1.51 24.93
N VAL A 37 12.13 0.80 24.08
CA VAL A 37 13.39 1.27 23.50
C VAL A 37 13.03 2.41 22.56
N ARG A 38 13.01 3.64 23.07
CA ARG A 38 12.94 4.85 22.25
C ARG A 38 14.29 5.03 21.57
N HIS A 39 14.37 4.71 20.28
CA HIS A 39 15.45 5.21 19.44
C HIS A 39 15.14 6.68 19.12
N PRO A 40 15.97 7.64 19.56
CA PRO A 40 15.83 9.02 19.11
C PRO A 40 16.10 9.04 17.61
N ARG A 41 15.09 9.37 16.79
CA ARG A 41 15.32 9.64 15.36
C ARG A 41 16.08 10.96 15.25
N SER A 42 17.41 10.91 15.23
CA SER A 42 18.26 12.04 14.84
C SER A 42 18.84 11.80 13.45
N ALA A 43 18.05 12.06 12.43
CA ALA A 43 18.48 12.40 11.08
C ALA A 43 17.26 13.04 10.40
N VAL A 44 17.46 14.13 9.67
CA VAL A 44 16.42 14.84 8.93
C VAL A 44 15.57 13.83 8.17
N SER A 45 14.36 13.55 8.66
CA SER A 45 13.49 12.52 8.11
C SER A 45 12.83 13.08 6.86
N THR A 46 13.30 12.68 5.70
CA THR A 46 12.53 12.88 4.46
C THR A 46 11.30 11.99 4.54
N ILE A 47 10.11 12.56 4.37
CA ILE A 47 8.86 11.83 4.24
C ILE A 47 8.31 12.03 2.82
N ASP A 48 7.77 10.97 2.25
CA ASP A 48 7.00 11.07 1.02
C ASP A 48 5.53 11.42 1.32
N LEU A 49 4.95 12.29 0.51
CA LEU A 49 3.50 12.48 0.43
C LEU A 49 3.02 11.82 -0.86
N ASN A 50 2.11 10.86 -0.74
CA ASN A 50 1.49 10.19 -1.88
C ASN A 50 0.00 10.51 -1.99
N SER A 51 -0.54 10.50 -3.22
CA SER A 51 -1.97 10.61 -3.44
C SER A 51 -2.43 9.75 -4.62
N ASP A 52 -3.66 9.25 -4.50
CA ASP A 52 -4.37 8.55 -5.56
C ASP A 52 -4.92 9.57 -6.57
N VAL A 53 -4.55 9.43 -7.84
CA VAL A 53 -4.87 10.38 -8.93
C VAL A 53 -5.13 9.64 -10.25
N GLY A 54 -5.63 10.35 -11.26
CA GLY A 54 -5.98 9.75 -12.54
C GLY A 54 -7.23 8.88 -12.47
N GLU A 55 -8.06 9.10 -11.45
CA GLU A 55 -9.25 8.28 -11.15
C GLU A 55 -10.53 8.79 -11.86
N SER A 56 -10.41 9.81 -12.72
CA SER A 56 -11.47 10.17 -13.67
C SER A 56 -11.68 9.07 -14.72
N PHE A 57 -12.86 9.00 -15.35
CA PHE A 57 -13.14 8.00 -16.38
C PHE A 57 -14.12 8.51 -17.43
N GLY A 58 -13.68 8.59 -18.69
CA GLY A 58 -14.52 9.02 -19.80
C GLY A 58 -15.05 10.45 -19.60
N ARG A 59 -16.35 10.58 -19.30
CA ARG A 59 -17.00 11.87 -19.04
C ARG A 59 -17.12 12.22 -17.55
N TRP A 60 -16.73 11.31 -16.66
CA TRP A 60 -16.80 11.51 -15.22
C TRP A 60 -15.47 12.08 -14.74
N GLU A 61 -15.51 13.28 -14.18
CA GLU A 61 -14.37 13.95 -13.57
C GLU A 61 -14.41 13.72 -12.05
N LEU A 62 -13.26 13.38 -11.48
CA LEU A 62 -13.07 13.13 -10.06
C LEU A 62 -11.79 13.82 -9.58
N GLY A 63 -11.91 14.61 -8.52
CA GLY A 63 -10.78 15.31 -7.90
C GLY A 63 -10.21 16.46 -8.74
N ASP A 64 -9.09 17.00 -8.27
CA ASP A 64 -8.26 17.99 -8.98
C ASP A 64 -6.81 17.48 -8.99
N ASP A 65 -6.54 16.55 -9.91
CA ASP A 65 -5.22 15.93 -10.09
C ASP A 65 -4.11 16.97 -10.19
N ALA A 66 -4.32 18.07 -10.92
CA ALA A 66 -3.31 19.09 -11.12
C ALA A 66 -2.95 19.80 -9.81
N ALA A 67 -3.95 20.16 -9.00
CA ALA A 67 -3.71 20.77 -7.71
C ALA A 67 -3.08 19.79 -6.71
N ILE A 68 -3.48 18.51 -6.72
CA ILE A 68 -2.89 17.47 -5.88
C ILE A 68 -1.42 17.22 -6.26
N LEU A 69 -1.11 17.06 -7.55
CA LEU A 69 0.25 16.84 -8.04
C LEU A 69 1.21 17.99 -7.68
N ALA A 70 0.71 19.22 -7.53
CA ALA A 70 1.52 20.34 -7.06
C ALA A 70 1.87 20.27 -5.55
N LEU A 71 1.22 19.39 -4.80
CA LEU A 71 1.32 19.27 -3.33
C LEU A 71 2.02 18.00 -2.85
N VAL A 72 2.11 16.96 -3.69
CA VAL A 72 2.62 15.64 -3.33
C VAL A 72 3.95 15.34 -4.01
N THR A 73 4.67 14.34 -3.49
CA THR A 73 5.96 13.90 -4.04
C THR A 73 5.83 12.62 -4.86
N SER A 74 4.80 11.82 -4.60
CA SER A 74 4.46 10.61 -5.34
C SER A 74 2.97 10.57 -5.71
N ALA A 75 2.65 9.96 -6.84
CA ALA A 75 1.32 9.86 -7.42
C ALA A 75 1.00 8.39 -7.72
N ASN A 76 -0.01 7.85 -7.04
CA ASN A 76 -0.56 6.54 -7.36
C ASN A 76 -1.58 6.72 -8.48
N VAL A 77 -1.15 6.47 -9.72
CA VAL A 77 -1.98 6.69 -10.90
C VAL A 77 -2.80 5.42 -11.17
N ALA A 78 -4.12 5.58 -11.34
CA ALA A 78 -5.00 4.48 -11.70
C ALA A 78 -4.56 3.75 -12.99
N CYS A 79 -5.00 2.50 -13.15
CA CYS A 79 -4.54 1.64 -14.25
C CYS A 79 -5.66 1.11 -15.16
N GLY A 80 -6.86 1.71 -15.12
CA GLY A 80 -7.98 1.40 -16.01
C GLY A 80 -8.97 0.34 -15.55
N PHE A 81 -8.74 -0.27 -14.39
CA PHE A 81 -9.61 -1.34 -13.88
C PHE A 81 -10.64 -0.84 -12.87
N HIS A 82 -10.20 -0.08 -11.85
CA HIS A 82 -11.11 0.58 -10.92
C HIS A 82 -11.49 1.99 -11.37
N ALA A 83 -10.60 2.65 -12.11
CA ALA A 83 -10.73 4.01 -12.63
C ALA A 83 -9.66 4.30 -13.71
N GLY A 84 -9.74 5.45 -14.38
CA GLY A 84 -8.71 5.94 -15.30
C GLY A 84 -8.77 5.39 -16.73
N ASP A 85 -9.31 6.17 -17.68
CA ASP A 85 -9.22 5.81 -19.10
C ASP A 85 -7.86 6.21 -19.72
N PRO A 86 -7.42 5.62 -20.84
CA PRO A 86 -6.07 5.86 -21.39
C PRO A 86 -5.70 7.32 -21.62
N ARG A 87 -6.68 8.17 -21.99
CA ARG A 87 -6.43 9.60 -22.21
C ARG A 87 -6.23 10.32 -20.88
N THR A 88 -7.06 10.03 -19.89
CA THR A 88 -6.90 10.51 -18.51
C THR A 88 -5.54 10.11 -17.95
N LEU A 89 -5.20 8.82 -18.01
CA LEU A 89 -3.94 8.31 -17.45
C LEU A 89 -2.71 8.95 -18.08
N ARG A 90 -2.69 9.08 -19.41
CA ARG A 90 -1.59 9.76 -20.11
C ARG A 90 -1.45 11.22 -19.65
N ARG A 91 -2.56 11.95 -19.55
CA ARG A 91 -2.56 13.35 -19.08
C ARG A 91 -2.05 13.44 -17.65
N THR A 92 -2.47 12.56 -16.76
CA THR A 92 -1.99 12.53 -15.37
C THR A 92 -0.48 12.25 -15.32
N CYS A 93 0.05 11.35 -16.16
CA CYS A 93 1.49 11.14 -16.28
C CYS A 93 2.25 12.37 -16.83
N GLU A 94 1.69 13.09 -17.80
CA GLU A 94 2.28 14.33 -18.34
C GLU A 94 2.35 15.42 -17.25
N LEU A 95 1.29 15.57 -16.45
CA LEU A 95 1.26 16.48 -15.30
C LEU A 95 2.29 16.09 -14.23
N ALA A 96 2.37 14.80 -13.88
CA ALA A 96 3.33 14.30 -12.91
C ALA A 96 4.79 14.52 -13.39
N ALA A 97 5.07 14.28 -14.67
CA ALA A 97 6.38 14.53 -15.27
C ALA A 97 6.76 16.02 -15.20
N ALA A 98 5.84 16.92 -15.54
CA ALA A 98 6.05 18.37 -15.45
C ALA A 98 6.29 18.84 -14.00
N GLY A 99 5.62 18.21 -13.02
CA GLY A 99 5.78 18.49 -11.60
C GLY A 99 6.94 17.77 -10.91
N SER A 100 7.72 16.94 -11.63
CA SER A 100 8.73 16.06 -11.04
C SER A 100 8.19 15.13 -9.93
N VAL A 101 6.93 14.71 -10.04
CA VAL A 101 6.26 13.80 -9.13
C VAL A 101 6.54 12.35 -9.54
N ALA A 102 6.89 11.49 -8.60
CA ALA A 102 7.10 10.07 -8.89
C ALA A 102 5.78 9.38 -9.23
N VAL A 103 5.74 8.66 -10.36
CA VAL A 103 4.54 7.91 -10.78
C VAL A 103 4.63 6.48 -10.26
N GLY A 104 3.60 6.04 -9.54
CA GLY A 104 3.39 4.64 -9.16
C GLY A 104 2.14 4.06 -9.80
N ALA A 105 2.14 2.76 -10.07
CA ALA A 105 0.98 2.05 -10.57
C ALA A 105 0.02 1.74 -9.41
N GLN A 106 -1.19 2.30 -9.49
CA GLN A 106 -2.27 2.03 -8.56
C GLN A 106 -3.13 0.88 -9.09
N VAL A 107 -2.75 -0.36 -8.76
CA VAL A 107 -3.37 -1.58 -9.31
C VAL A 107 -4.61 -1.97 -8.51
N GLY A 108 -5.71 -2.31 -9.17
CA GLY A 108 -6.97 -2.63 -8.51
C GLY A 108 -7.65 -3.86 -9.08
N TYR A 109 -8.74 -4.25 -8.42
CA TYR A 109 -9.68 -5.20 -9.00
C TYR A 109 -10.33 -4.60 -10.26
N ARG A 110 -10.70 -5.47 -11.20
CA ARG A 110 -11.49 -5.12 -12.38
C ARG A 110 -12.96 -4.86 -12.01
N ASP A 111 -13.17 -3.78 -11.27
CA ASP A 111 -14.46 -3.38 -10.74
C ASP A 111 -14.68 -1.88 -10.86
N LEU A 112 -14.86 -1.41 -12.10
CA LEU A 112 -15.14 0.00 -12.38
C LEU A 112 -16.42 0.50 -11.67
N ALA A 113 -17.48 -0.33 -11.66
CA ALA A 113 -18.76 0.05 -11.07
C ALA A 113 -18.69 0.19 -9.54
N GLY A 114 -17.88 -0.63 -8.86
CA GLY A 114 -17.60 -0.51 -7.43
C GLY A 114 -16.37 0.33 -7.10
N PHE A 115 -15.77 0.99 -8.10
CA PHE A 115 -14.53 1.77 -7.96
C PHE A 115 -13.40 0.96 -7.30
N GLY A 116 -13.34 -0.36 -7.54
CA GLY A 116 -12.36 -1.25 -6.90
C GLY A 116 -12.47 -1.34 -5.37
N ARG A 117 -13.59 -0.89 -4.77
CA ARG A 117 -13.82 -0.88 -3.31
C ARG A 117 -14.58 -2.11 -2.79
N ARG A 118 -14.91 -3.07 -3.65
CA ARG A 118 -15.51 -4.36 -3.27
C ARG A 118 -14.46 -5.46 -3.30
N PHE A 119 -14.46 -6.32 -2.29
CA PHE A 119 -13.62 -7.51 -2.31
C PHE A 119 -14.11 -8.47 -3.40
N ILE A 120 -13.16 -8.97 -4.19
CA ILE A 120 -13.39 -10.02 -5.18
C ILE A 120 -12.40 -11.13 -4.86
N ASP A 121 -12.93 -12.32 -4.59
CA ASP A 121 -12.11 -13.51 -4.36
C ASP A 121 -11.58 -14.03 -5.70
N MET A 122 -10.56 -13.34 -6.23
CA MET A 122 -9.94 -13.68 -7.50
C MET A 122 -9.03 -14.90 -7.36
N GLU A 123 -9.00 -15.72 -8.41
CA GLU A 123 -7.99 -16.76 -8.53
C GLU A 123 -6.59 -16.10 -8.61
N PRO A 124 -5.58 -16.59 -7.85
CA PRO A 124 -4.27 -15.95 -7.76
C PRO A 124 -3.54 -15.71 -9.09
N ALA A 125 -3.58 -16.66 -10.04
CA ALA A 125 -2.95 -16.48 -11.34
C ALA A 125 -3.68 -15.44 -12.21
N GLU A 126 -5.02 -15.38 -12.14
CA GLU A 126 -5.81 -14.31 -12.77
C GLU A 126 -5.44 -12.94 -12.20
N LEU A 127 -5.38 -12.81 -10.87
CA LEU A 127 -4.98 -11.56 -10.21
C LEU A 127 -3.56 -11.15 -10.60
N ALA A 128 -2.62 -12.09 -10.64
CA ALA A 128 -1.23 -11.80 -11.03
C ALA A 128 -1.15 -11.28 -12.47
N ALA A 129 -1.87 -11.90 -13.41
CA ALA A 129 -1.94 -11.43 -14.80
C ALA A 129 -2.56 -10.02 -14.90
N ASP A 130 -3.63 -9.76 -14.13
CA ASP A 130 -4.29 -8.46 -14.07
C ASP A 130 -3.37 -7.36 -13.50
N VAL A 131 -2.53 -7.68 -12.51
CA VAL A 131 -1.53 -6.74 -11.98
C VAL A 131 -0.47 -6.42 -13.04
N VAL A 132 0.09 -7.43 -13.72
CA VAL A 132 1.07 -7.23 -14.80
C VAL A 132 0.49 -6.39 -15.94
N TYR A 133 -0.76 -6.66 -16.34
CA TYR A 133 -1.45 -5.88 -17.37
C TYR A 133 -1.55 -4.40 -16.99
N GLN A 134 -2.00 -4.13 -15.76
CA GLN A 134 -2.20 -2.76 -15.25
C GLN A 134 -0.87 -1.98 -15.21
N ILE A 135 0.20 -2.59 -14.70
CA ILE A 135 1.52 -1.94 -14.65
C ILE A 135 2.02 -1.66 -16.07
N GLY A 136 1.94 -2.64 -16.98
CA GLY A 136 2.39 -2.49 -18.36
C GLY A 136 1.61 -1.43 -19.13
N ALA A 137 0.29 -1.35 -18.94
CA ALA A 137 -0.56 -0.34 -19.56
C ALA A 137 -0.17 1.07 -19.11
N LEU A 138 -0.03 1.30 -17.80
CA LEU A 138 0.37 2.60 -17.27
C LEU A 138 1.80 2.95 -17.67
N ASP A 139 2.75 2.02 -17.57
CA ASP A 139 4.15 2.29 -17.89
C ASP A 139 4.36 2.65 -19.37
N GLY A 140 3.60 2.03 -20.28
CA GLY A 140 3.56 2.44 -21.69
C GLY A 140 3.13 3.89 -21.90
N LEU A 141 2.09 4.34 -21.18
CA LEU A 141 1.62 5.73 -21.23
C LEU A 141 2.61 6.69 -20.55
N ALA A 142 3.17 6.29 -19.41
CA ALA A 142 4.17 7.04 -18.67
C ALA A 142 5.42 7.31 -19.51
N LYS A 143 5.91 6.30 -20.26
CA LYS A 143 7.04 6.42 -21.19
C LYS A 143 6.79 7.49 -22.26
N VAL A 144 5.60 7.49 -22.86
CA VAL A 144 5.22 8.50 -23.88
C VAL A 144 5.12 9.90 -23.26
N ALA A 145 4.70 10.00 -22.00
CA ALA A 145 4.65 11.23 -21.23
C ALA A 145 6.02 11.73 -20.71
N GLY A 146 7.12 11.02 -20.98
CA GLY A 146 8.47 11.39 -20.53
C GLY A 146 8.77 11.02 -19.07
N THR A 147 8.03 10.07 -18.49
CA THR A 147 8.27 9.50 -17.16
C THR A 147 8.23 7.97 -17.21
N ARG A 148 8.14 7.30 -16.06
CA ARG A 148 8.02 5.84 -15.95
C ARG A 148 7.31 5.47 -14.65
N VAL A 149 6.76 4.27 -14.57
CA VAL A 149 6.31 3.70 -13.30
C VAL A 149 7.53 3.42 -12.40
N ARG A 150 7.49 3.85 -11.15
CA ARG A 150 8.61 3.74 -10.19
C ARG A 150 8.29 2.89 -8.97
N TYR A 151 7.03 2.61 -8.69
CA TYR A 151 6.57 1.76 -7.58
C TYR A 151 5.15 1.24 -7.85
N VAL A 152 4.66 0.33 -7.02
CA VAL A 152 3.30 -0.22 -7.11
C VAL A 152 2.60 -0.10 -5.76
N LYS A 153 1.33 0.32 -5.79
CA LYS A 153 0.42 0.39 -4.63
C LYS A 153 -0.92 -0.23 -5.01
N PRO A 154 -1.44 -1.24 -4.30
CA PRO A 154 -2.79 -1.70 -4.56
C PRO A 154 -3.86 -0.65 -4.23
N HIS A 155 -4.99 -0.67 -4.93
CA HIS A 155 -6.13 0.21 -4.71
C HIS A 155 -7.17 -0.43 -3.78
N GLY A 156 -7.87 0.39 -2.99
CA GLY A 156 -9.18 0.09 -2.45
C GLY A 156 -9.29 -1.26 -1.72
N ALA A 157 -10.20 -2.12 -2.19
CA ALA A 157 -10.41 -3.43 -1.58
C ALA A 157 -9.24 -4.39 -1.80
N LEU A 158 -8.46 -4.25 -2.87
CA LEU A 158 -7.27 -5.07 -3.08
C LEU A 158 -6.20 -4.70 -2.04
N TYR A 159 -5.99 -3.41 -1.77
CA TYR A 159 -5.11 -2.96 -0.68
C TYR A 159 -5.48 -3.62 0.64
N ASN A 160 -6.75 -3.49 1.05
CA ASN A 160 -7.24 -4.07 2.30
C ASN A 160 -7.13 -5.60 2.33
N ALA A 161 -7.44 -6.27 1.21
CA ALA A 161 -7.33 -7.73 1.11
C ALA A 161 -5.88 -8.19 1.31
N THR A 162 -4.92 -7.52 0.68
CA THR A 162 -3.50 -7.90 0.77
C THR A 162 -2.88 -7.67 2.16
N VAL A 163 -3.59 -7.03 3.09
CA VAL A 163 -3.19 -6.97 4.50
C VAL A 163 -3.24 -8.35 5.14
N HIS A 164 -4.32 -9.11 4.92
CA HIS A 164 -4.62 -10.35 5.66
C HIS A 164 -4.81 -11.58 4.78
N HIS A 165 -5.04 -11.42 3.48
CA HIS A 165 -5.33 -12.51 2.53
C HIS A 165 -4.05 -12.97 1.82
N ASP A 166 -3.51 -14.11 2.26
CA ASP A 166 -2.19 -14.59 1.84
C ASP A 166 -2.06 -14.83 0.33
N ALA A 167 -3.04 -15.51 -0.27
CA ALA A 167 -2.95 -15.88 -1.68
C ALA A 167 -2.93 -14.67 -2.61
N GLN A 168 -3.74 -13.64 -2.32
CA GLN A 168 -3.75 -12.40 -3.10
C GLN A 168 -2.53 -11.53 -2.83
N ALA A 169 -2.09 -11.41 -1.58
CA ALA A 169 -0.85 -10.70 -1.24
C ALA A 169 0.36 -11.30 -2.00
N ARG A 170 0.44 -12.63 -2.02
CA ARG A 170 1.44 -13.37 -2.79
C ARG A 170 1.33 -13.09 -4.28
N ALA A 171 0.13 -13.22 -4.86
CA ALA A 171 -0.10 -12.98 -6.29
C ALA A 171 0.33 -11.59 -6.74
N VAL A 172 -0.01 -10.55 -5.96
CA VAL A 172 0.41 -9.17 -6.25
C VAL A 172 1.94 -9.04 -6.17
N ALA A 173 2.57 -9.56 -5.10
CA ALA A 173 4.02 -9.44 -4.94
C ALA A 173 4.80 -10.22 -6.00
N GLU A 174 4.37 -11.44 -6.34
CA GLU A 174 4.97 -12.24 -7.43
C GLU A 174 4.80 -11.56 -8.80
N ALA A 175 3.64 -10.95 -9.07
CA ALA A 175 3.41 -10.20 -10.31
C ALA A 175 4.33 -8.97 -10.43
N VAL A 176 4.50 -8.20 -9.36
CA VAL A 176 5.41 -7.04 -9.34
C VAL A 176 6.86 -7.49 -9.52
N HIS A 177 7.29 -8.54 -8.81
CA HIS A 177 8.63 -9.10 -8.95
C HIS A 177 8.90 -9.61 -10.37
N ALA A 178 7.93 -10.30 -10.99
CA ALA A 178 8.05 -10.82 -12.34
C ALA A 178 8.10 -9.70 -13.40
N TYR A 179 7.40 -8.58 -13.16
CA TYR A 179 7.42 -7.42 -14.07
C TYR A 179 8.74 -6.66 -13.99
N ASP A 180 9.14 -6.25 -12.79
CA ASP A 180 10.42 -5.58 -12.53
C ASP A 180 10.78 -5.69 -11.02
N PRO A 181 11.82 -6.46 -10.66
CA PRO A 181 12.24 -6.63 -9.26
C PRO A 181 12.78 -5.34 -8.62
N GLY A 182 13.02 -4.29 -9.41
CA GLY A 182 13.42 -2.97 -8.94
C GLY A 182 12.26 -2.10 -8.44
N LEU A 183 10.99 -2.48 -8.69
CA LEU A 183 9.83 -1.70 -8.27
C LEU A 183 9.51 -1.92 -6.79
N PRO A 184 9.51 -0.87 -5.95
CA PRO A 184 9.08 -0.99 -4.57
C PRO A 184 7.57 -1.26 -4.45
N LEU A 185 7.19 -1.99 -3.41
CA LEU A 185 5.81 -2.20 -3.00
C LEU A 185 5.44 -1.25 -1.85
N LEU A 186 4.45 -0.39 -2.08
CA LEU A 186 3.86 0.47 -1.07
C LEU A 186 2.65 -0.21 -0.44
N GLY A 187 2.63 -0.33 0.89
CA GLY A 187 1.57 -1.04 1.61
C GLY A 187 1.54 -0.76 3.11
N LEU A 188 0.53 -1.31 3.77
CA LEU A 188 0.30 -1.11 5.20
C LEU A 188 1.41 -1.83 6.01
N PRO A 189 2.01 -1.18 7.03
CA PRO A 189 2.95 -1.83 7.93
C PRO A 189 2.42 -3.16 8.48
N GLY A 190 3.23 -4.22 8.42
CA GLY A 190 2.84 -5.54 8.92
C GLY A 190 1.89 -6.34 8.01
N SER A 191 1.52 -5.81 6.84
CA SER A 191 0.70 -6.53 5.86
C SER A 191 1.40 -7.76 5.30
N ARG A 192 0.60 -8.76 4.88
CA ARG A 192 1.10 -9.89 4.10
C ARG A 192 1.72 -9.47 2.78
N LEU A 193 1.25 -8.38 2.16
CA LEU A 193 1.86 -7.82 0.94
C LEU A 193 3.35 -7.51 1.14
N LEU A 194 3.67 -6.72 2.17
CA LEU A 194 5.05 -6.35 2.45
C LEU A 194 5.86 -7.57 2.87
N ALA A 195 5.29 -8.48 3.66
CA ALA A 195 5.97 -9.73 4.01
C ALA A 195 6.32 -10.61 2.80
N TRP A 196 5.46 -10.69 1.78
CA TRP A 196 5.76 -11.37 0.52
C TRP A 196 6.76 -10.60 -0.33
N GLY A 197 6.64 -9.27 -0.38
CA GLY A 197 7.62 -8.40 -1.05
C GLY A 197 9.04 -8.63 -0.54
N GLU A 198 9.23 -8.61 0.79
CA GLU A 198 10.53 -8.88 1.43
C GLU A 198 11.07 -10.28 1.11
N ARG A 199 10.20 -11.31 1.14
CA ARG A 199 10.59 -12.70 0.79
C ARG A 199 11.08 -12.84 -0.66
N LEU A 200 10.53 -12.03 -1.56
CA LEU A 200 10.89 -11.99 -2.98
C LEU A 200 12.04 -11.02 -3.27
N GLY A 201 12.56 -10.32 -2.26
CA GLY A 201 13.63 -9.33 -2.41
C GLY A 201 13.19 -7.98 -2.98
N LEU A 202 11.89 -7.70 -3.01
CA LEU A 202 11.36 -6.38 -3.36
C LEU A 202 11.60 -5.41 -2.20
N ARG A 203 11.89 -4.14 -2.53
CA ARG A 203 11.89 -3.08 -1.53
C ARG A 203 10.46 -2.82 -1.06
N THR A 204 10.22 -2.89 0.24
CA THR A 204 8.95 -2.53 0.86
C THR A 204 8.96 -1.09 1.36
N VAL A 205 7.83 -0.41 1.23
CA VAL A 205 7.63 0.97 1.65
C VAL A 205 6.37 1.02 2.50
N ARG A 206 6.51 1.58 3.71
CA ARG A 206 5.44 1.61 4.70
C ARG A 206 4.59 2.85 4.54
N GLU A 207 3.29 2.65 4.36
CA GLU A 207 2.32 3.71 4.19
C GLU A 207 1.55 4.00 5.47
N ALA A 208 1.31 5.28 5.74
CA ALA A 208 0.31 5.73 6.70
C ALA A 208 -0.74 6.61 6.02
N PHE A 209 -1.96 6.60 6.54
CA PHE A 209 -3.09 7.38 6.05
C PHE A 209 -3.44 8.49 7.04
N ALA A 210 -3.38 9.74 6.60
CA ALA A 210 -3.66 10.89 7.48
C ALA A 210 -5.15 10.97 7.89
N ASP A 211 -6.04 10.67 6.95
CA ASP A 211 -7.48 10.90 7.01
C ASP A 211 -8.31 9.62 7.24
N ARG A 212 -7.66 8.49 7.52
CA ARG A 212 -8.34 7.25 7.87
C ARG A 212 -8.27 6.99 9.36
N ALA A 213 -9.37 6.48 9.92
CA ALA A 213 -9.38 5.97 11.28
C ALA A 213 -8.65 4.62 11.35
N TYR A 214 -7.94 4.42 12.46
CA TYR A 214 -7.21 3.18 12.74
C TYR A 214 -7.93 2.38 13.81
N THR A 215 -7.87 1.07 13.69
CA THR A 215 -8.20 0.14 14.78
C THR A 215 -7.03 0.09 15.78
N PRO A 216 -7.24 -0.45 16.99
CA PRO A 216 -6.15 -0.68 17.95
C PRO A 216 -5.07 -1.66 17.45
N SER A 217 -5.40 -2.51 16.47
CA SER A 217 -4.44 -3.40 15.80
C SER A 217 -3.56 -2.68 14.77
N GLY A 218 -3.86 -1.41 14.44
CA GLY A 218 -3.17 -0.65 13.41
C GLY A 218 -3.69 -0.86 11.98
N ASP A 219 -4.78 -1.61 11.84
CA ASP A 219 -5.51 -1.70 10.58
C ASP A 219 -6.34 -0.43 10.33
N LEU A 220 -6.79 -0.23 9.10
CA LEU A 220 -7.73 0.84 8.77
C LEU A 220 -9.16 0.40 9.06
N VAL A 221 -9.94 1.28 9.69
CA VAL A 221 -11.38 1.05 9.90
C VAL A 221 -12.09 0.94 8.54
N PRO A 222 -12.95 -0.08 8.30
CA PRO A 222 -13.65 -0.24 7.04
C PRO A 222 -14.47 0.99 6.66
N ARG A 223 -14.49 1.34 5.37
CA ARG A 223 -15.19 2.55 4.86
C ARG A 223 -16.71 2.53 5.10
N THR A 224 -17.30 1.37 5.35
CA THR A 224 -18.72 1.21 5.68
C THR A 224 -19.05 1.60 7.11
N GLU A 225 -18.06 1.70 7.99
CA GLU A 225 -18.25 2.05 9.39
C GLU A 225 -18.27 3.58 9.58
N PRO A 226 -19.15 4.10 10.47
CA PRO A 226 -19.14 5.51 10.85
C PRO A 226 -17.78 5.95 11.41
N GLY A 227 -17.32 7.13 11.00
CA GLY A 227 -16.03 7.70 11.46
C GLY A 227 -14.79 7.07 10.83
N SER A 228 -14.94 6.21 9.81
CA SER A 228 -13.82 5.56 9.11
C SER A 228 -12.95 6.51 8.28
N VAL A 229 -13.49 7.69 7.94
CA VAL A 229 -12.81 8.77 7.21
C VAL A 229 -13.00 10.07 7.99
N LEU A 230 -11.91 10.81 8.14
CA LEU A 230 -11.88 12.11 8.80
C LEU A 230 -11.98 13.21 7.74
N HIS A 231 -12.75 14.25 8.04
CA HIS A 231 -12.99 15.36 7.11
C HIS A 231 -12.45 16.70 7.61
N ASP A 232 -12.12 16.82 8.90
CA ASP A 232 -11.58 18.05 9.47
C ASP A 232 -10.13 18.26 9.02
N VAL A 233 -9.89 19.40 8.38
CA VAL A 233 -8.59 19.70 7.74
C VAL A 233 -7.47 19.86 8.76
N GLU A 234 -7.75 20.46 9.91
CA GLU A 234 -6.73 20.68 10.92
C GLU A 234 -6.44 19.41 11.70
N GLU A 235 -7.47 18.64 12.07
CA GLU A 235 -7.32 17.35 12.74
C GLU A 235 -6.43 16.40 11.94
N VAL A 236 -6.71 16.25 10.65
CA VAL A 236 -5.93 15.37 9.76
C VAL A 236 -4.51 15.87 9.58
N ALA A 237 -4.29 17.19 9.46
CA ALA A 237 -2.95 17.76 9.37
C ALA A 237 -2.12 17.50 10.64
N GLN A 238 -2.71 17.70 11.82
CA GLN A 238 -2.04 17.40 13.09
C GLN A 238 -1.79 15.90 13.26
N ARG A 239 -2.68 15.04 12.78
CA ARG A 239 -2.46 13.58 12.74
C ARG A 239 -1.27 13.22 11.85
N ALA A 240 -1.18 13.79 10.65
CA ALA A 240 -0.05 13.56 9.74
C ALA A 240 1.27 14.01 10.38
N LEU A 241 1.29 15.20 10.98
CA LEU A 241 2.46 15.70 11.70
C LEU A 241 2.88 14.73 12.81
N ARG A 242 1.93 14.28 13.63
CA ARG A 242 2.17 13.32 14.71
C ARG A 242 2.70 11.99 14.23
N MET A 243 2.16 11.44 13.14
CA MET A 243 2.66 10.20 12.54
C MET A 243 4.13 10.32 12.15
N VAL A 244 4.52 11.46 11.60
CA VAL A 244 5.88 11.70 11.12
C VAL A 244 6.86 11.98 12.27
N THR A 245 6.50 12.86 13.21
CA THR A 245 7.41 13.34 14.26
C THR A 245 7.43 12.45 15.50
N GLU A 246 6.30 11.87 15.87
CA GLU A 246 6.17 11.03 17.06
C GLU A 246 6.12 9.53 16.72
N GLY A 247 5.79 9.17 15.48
CA GLY A 247 5.60 7.77 15.10
C GLY A 247 4.35 7.16 15.73
N ALA A 248 3.27 7.92 15.86
CA ALA A 248 2.04 7.47 16.50
C ALA A 248 0.77 8.07 15.86
N VAL A 249 -0.33 7.33 15.95
CA VAL A 249 -1.68 7.78 15.59
C VAL A 249 -2.68 7.38 16.68
N ARG A 250 -3.72 8.20 16.87
CA ARG A 250 -4.85 7.86 17.74
C ARG A 250 -5.83 6.94 16.98
N ALA A 251 -6.08 5.75 17.51
CA ALA A 251 -7.11 4.82 17.03
C ALA A 251 -8.51 5.32 17.38
N ILE A 252 -9.53 4.71 16.76
CA ILE A 252 -10.95 5.10 16.91
C ILE A 252 -11.48 4.94 18.34
N ASP A 253 -10.85 4.09 19.16
CA ASP A 253 -11.19 3.88 20.57
C ASP A 253 -10.38 4.77 21.53
N GLY A 254 -9.53 5.65 20.99
CA GLY A 254 -8.69 6.54 21.77
C GLY A 254 -7.34 5.97 22.19
N GLN A 255 -6.98 4.73 21.83
CA GLN A 255 -5.64 4.20 22.09
C GLN A 255 -4.59 4.80 21.14
N ASP A 256 -3.33 4.88 21.58
CA ASP A 256 -2.22 5.24 20.70
C ASP A 256 -1.64 4.00 20.01
N VAL A 257 -1.55 4.06 18.70
CA VAL A 257 -0.99 3.02 17.83
C VAL A 257 0.33 3.52 17.26
N ALA A 258 1.37 2.69 17.36
CA ALA A 258 2.67 2.99 16.78
C ALA A 258 2.59 2.96 15.24
N VAL A 259 3.17 3.99 14.61
CA VAL A 259 3.21 4.14 13.15
C VAL A 259 4.65 4.35 12.71
N ALA A 260 5.12 3.50 11.81
CA ALA A 260 6.36 3.70 11.08
C ALA A 260 6.02 3.93 9.61
N ALA A 261 6.01 5.20 9.19
CA ALA A 261 5.66 5.61 7.85
C ALA A 261 6.91 6.07 7.09
N ASP A 262 7.07 5.55 5.87
CA ASP A 262 8.00 6.08 4.86
C ASP A 262 7.25 7.03 3.90
N SER A 263 5.94 6.85 3.76
CA SER A 263 5.04 7.66 2.95
C SER A 263 3.71 7.90 3.66
N VAL A 264 3.16 9.10 3.53
CA VAL A 264 1.83 9.48 4.05
C VAL A 264 0.87 9.72 2.88
N CYS A 265 -0.21 8.94 2.85
CA CYS A 265 -1.29 9.05 1.88
C CYS A 265 -2.20 10.23 2.23
N VAL A 266 -2.47 11.06 1.24
CA VAL A 266 -3.50 12.09 1.23
C VAL A 266 -4.50 11.76 0.13
N HIS A 267 -5.79 11.56 0.43
CA HIS A 267 -6.76 11.22 -0.62
C HIS A 267 -7.01 12.41 -1.54
N GLY A 268 -7.01 12.17 -2.86
CA GLY A 268 -7.28 13.17 -3.91
C GLY A 268 -8.75 13.25 -4.35
N ASP A 269 -9.56 12.25 -3.98
CA ASP A 269 -10.92 12.01 -4.50
C ASP A 269 -12.05 12.63 -3.65
N SER A 270 -11.73 13.12 -2.45
CA SER A 270 -12.71 13.60 -1.49
C SER A 270 -12.96 15.12 -1.58
N PRO A 271 -14.18 15.61 -1.31
CA PRO A 271 -14.41 17.05 -1.16
C PRO A 271 -13.44 17.65 -0.13
N GLY A 272 -12.69 18.68 -0.53
CA GLY A 272 -11.67 19.30 0.33
C GLY A 272 -10.29 18.64 0.30
N ALA A 273 -10.06 17.60 -0.50
CA ALA A 273 -8.76 16.91 -0.66
C ALA A 273 -7.59 17.88 -0.89
N VAL A 274 -7.75 18.88 -1.76
CA VAL A 274 -6.71 19.87 -2.05
C VAL A 274 -6.39 20.73 -0.82
N ALA A 275 -7.42 21.15 -0.07
CA ALA A 275 -7.22 21.93 1.16
C ALA A 275 -6.52 21.08 2.23
N MET A 276 -6.90 19.80 2.33
CA MET A 276 -6.30 18.81 3.20
C MET A 276 -4.81 18.62 2.91
N ALA A 277 -4.48 18.27 1.66
CA ALA A 277 -3.10 18.06 1.21
C ALA A 277 -2.24 19.32 1.42
N ARG A 278 -2.79 20.50 1.13
CA ARG A 278 -2.11 21.79 1.34
C ARG A 278 -1.80 22.02 2.81
N ARG A 279 -2.75 21.73 3.70
CA ARG A 279 -2.55 21.93 5.14
C ARG A 279 -1.55 20.94 5.71
N ILE A 280 -1.63 19.65 5.32
CA ILE A 280 -0.66 18.61 5.70
C ILE A 280 0.75 19.01 5.28
N ARG A 281 0.93 19.43 4.03
CA ARG A 281 2.24 19.89 3.53
C ARG A 281 2.77 21.05 4.37
N ALA A 282 1.94 22.07 4.62
CA ALA A 282 2.33 23.25 5.38
C ALA A 282 2.78 22.90 6.81
N VAL A 283 2.03 22.08 7.56
CA VAL A 283 2.44 21.72 8.94
C VAL A 283 3.73 20.90 8.99
N LEU A 284 3.98 20.06 7.98
CA LEU A 284 5.21 19.27 7.90
C LEU A 284 6.41 20.18 7.58
N GLU A 285 6.26 21.09 6.62
CA GLU A 285 7.31 22.07 6.26
C GLU A 285 7.60 23.04 7.42
N ASP A 286 6.57 23.52 8.12
CA ASP A 286 6.71 24.36 9.33
C ASP A 286 7.48 23.64 10.44
N ALA A 287 7.24 22.33 10.59
CA ALA A 287 7.97 21.47 11.51
C ALA A 287 9.37 21.05 11.00
N ARG A 288 9.81 21.59 9.86
CA ARG A 288 11.11 21.31 9.20
C ARG A 288 11.29 19.85 8.80
N VAL A 289 10.20 19.15 8.51
CA VAL A 289 10.24 17.84 7.87
C VAL A 289 10.58 18.04 6.39
N SER A 290 11.58 17.32 5.89
CA SER A 290 11.90 17.33 4.45
C SER A 290 10.87 16.50 3.70
N LEU A 291 10.38 17.00 2.57
CA LEU A 291 9.46 16.26 1.70
C LEU A 291 10.23 15.77 0.47
N GLY A 292 10.09 14.49 0.13
CA GLY A 292 10.73 13.91 -1.04
C GLY A 292 10.20 12.52 -1.36
N ALA A 293 10.19 12.19 -2.65
CA ALA A 293 9.80 10.87 -3.10
C ALA A 293 10.73 9.80 -2.51
N PHE A 294 10.18 8.64 -2.17
CA PHE A 294 10.98 7.52 -1.66
C PHE A 294 11.76 6.78 -2.76
N VAL A 295 11.61 7.15 -4.03
CA VAL A 295 12.20 6.52 -5.25
C VAL A 295 13.01 7.48 -6.11
#